data_AF-A0A5B9QSZ6-F1
#
_entry.id   AF-A0A5B9QSZ6-F1
#
_cell.length_a   1.000
_cell.length_b   1.000
_cell.length_c   1.000
_cell.angle_alpha   90.00
_cell.angle_beta   90.00
_cell.angle_gamma   90.00
#
_symmetry.space_group_name_H-M   'P 1'
#
loop_
_entity.id
_entity.type
_entity.pdbx_description
1 polymer ?
#
loop_
_entity_poly.entity_id
_entity_poly.type
_entity_poly.pdbx_seq_one_letter_code
_entity_poly.pdbx_strand_id
1 'polypeptide(L)'
;MCCTRVAATRFRENNITGRHRVNTAVLGIKSMNTDPEVAKGLLDIENEMRRMLDGQSQPYDAAWKIWGKAMSLTSPSSNVMHAFWLIWGSLTDWVENRPDETLQAETKMRQAAKEWLELNRDDANEEKAYLDRWVYDEMGYARDTN
;
A
#
# COMPACT_ATOMS: atom_id res chain seq x y z
N MET A 1 25.77 -15.69 -64.41
CA MET A 1 24.56 -16.54 -64.26
C MET A 1 23.64 -15.86 -63.25
N CYS A 2 22.34 -15.77 -63.54
CA CYS A 2 21.26 -15.17 -62.70
C CYS A 2 21.49 -13.71 -62.25
N CYS A 3 20.81 -12.65 -62.73
CA CYS A 3 19.36 -12.40 -62.90
C CYS A 3 18.58 -12.69 -61.60
N THR A 4 18.00 -11.69 -60.90
CA THR A 4 16.57 -11.25 -61.01
C THR A 4 16.24 -10.48 -59.70
N ARG A 5 15.48 -9.36 -59.55
CA ARG A 5 14.79 -8.38 -60.44
C ARG A 5 14.63 -7.04 -59.63
N VAL A 6 14.71 -5.85 -60.26
CA VAL A 6 13.61 -4.87 -60.51
C VAL A 6 12.83 -4.43 -59.25
N ALA A 7 13.13 -3.24 -58.71
CA ALA A 7 12.43 -1.94 -58.89
C ALA A 7 11.23 -1.76 -57.92
N ALA A 8 11.27 -0.84 -56.95
CA ALA A 8 11.14 0.63 -57.05
C ALA A 8 9.68 1.11 -57.26
N THR A 9 9.07 1.59 -56.17
CA THR A 9 7.78 2.31 -56.22
C THR A 9 7.82 3.53 -55.30
N ARG A 10 7.61 4.73 -55.85
CA ARG A 10 7.34 5.96 -55.09
C ARG A 10 5.88 5.97 -54.62
N PHE A 11 5.62 6.40 -53.38
CA PHE A 11 4.35 7.03 -52.97
C PHE A 11 4.60 7.79 -51.66
N ARG A 12 4.81 9.11 -51.69
CA ARG A 12 3.83 10.21 -51.75
C ARG A 12 2.94 10.30 -50.50
N GLU A 13 3.00 11.46 -49.86
CA GLU A 13 2.22 11.86 -48.70
C GLU A 13 0.70 11.73 -48.93
N ASN A 14 -0.06 11.46 -47.87
CA ASN A 14 -1.30 12.18 -47.64
C ASN A 14 -1.76 12.14 -46.19
N ASN A 15 -2.15 13.31 -45.69
CA ASN A 15 -2.91 13.52 -44.46
C ASN A 15 -4.17 12.65 -44.41
N ILE A 16 -4.38 11.89 -43.33
CA ILE A 16 -5.73 11.51 -42.88
C ILE A 16 -5.85 11.77 -41.38
N THR A 17 -6.82 12.60 -41.04
CA THR A 17 -7.18 13.07 -39.69
C THR A 17 -7.76 11.93 -38.83
N GLY A 18 -6.89 11.03 -38.37
CA GLY A 18 -7.23 9.91 -37.47
C GLY A 18 -7.47 10.38 -36.04
N ARG A 19 -8.71 10.79 -35.73
CA ARG A 19 -9.17 11.26 -34.42
C ARG A 19 -9.20 10.13 -33.38
N HIS A 20 -8.04 9.58 -33.01
CA HIS A 20 -7.91 8.66 -31.87
C HIS A 20 -8.07 9.43 -30.56
N ARG A 21 -9.35 9.63 -30.24
CA ARG A 21 -9.85 9.86 -28.89
C ARG A 21 -9.38 8.67 -28.04
N VAL A 22 -8.22 8.80 -27.40
CA VAL A 22 -7.78 7.83 -26.39
C VAL A 22 -8.88 7.83 -25.32
N ASN A 23 -9.55 6.69 -25.15
CA ASN A 23 -10.64 6.56 -24.19
C ASN A 23 -10.06 6.53 -22.78
N THR A 24 -9.77 7.70 -22.22
CA THR A 24 -9.50 7.96 -20.81
C THR A 24 -10.77 7.82 -19.95
N ALA A 25 -11.61 6.84 -20.27
CA ALA A 25 -12.97 6.66 -19.77
C ALA A 25 -13.22 5.26 -19.17
N VAL A 26 -12.14 4.54 -18.81
CA VAL A 26 -12.20 3.28 -18.02
C VAL A 26 -11.26 3.36 -16.79
N LEU A 27 -11.14 4.57 -16.23
CA LEU A 27 -10.65 4.81 -14.86
C LEU A 27 -11.71 5.59 -14.07
N GLY A 28 -12.98 5.28 -14.34
CA GLY A 28 -14.12 5.93 -13.72
C GLY A 28 -14.34 5.46 -12.29
N ILE A 29 -14.28 6.41 -11.35
CA ILE A 29 -14.91 6.34 -10.02
C ILE A 29 -14.18 5.46 -8.97
N LYS A 30 -12.91 5.73 -8.67
CA LYS A 30 -12.38 5.63 -7.28
C LYS A 30 -11.14 6.50 -6.95
N SER A 31 -10.92 7.60 -7.67
CA SER A 31 -9.89 8.59 -7.30
C SER A 31 -10.50 9.70 -6.44
N MET A 32 -10.76 9.41 -5.15
CA MET A 32 -11.09 10.43 -4.15
C MET A 32 -9.81 10.84 -3.42
N ASN A 33 -9.07 11.79 -4.00
CA ASN A 33 -8.07 12.65 -3.34
C ASN A 33 -7.23 12.00 -2.20
N THR A 34 -6.64 10.83 -2.42
CA THR A 34 -5.49 10.42 -1.60
C THR A 34 -4.33 11.33 -1.97
N ASP A 35 -3.82 12.07 -0.99
CA ASP A 35 -2.62 12.90 -1.15
C ASP A 35 -1.49 12.06 -1.77
N PRO A 36 -0.79 12.52 -2.83
CA PRO A 36 0.30 11.76 -3.44
C PRO A 36 1.41 11.39 -2.45
N GLU A 37 1.64 12.18 -1.39
CA GLU A 37 2.57 11.84 -0.32
C GLU A 37 2.05 10.69 0.55
N VAL A 38 0.75 10.67 0.86
CA VAL A 38 0.10 9.56 1.59
C VAL A 38 0.08 8.28 0.74
N ALA A 39 -0.21 8.38 -0.56
CA ALA A 39 -0.17 7.25 -1.48
C ALA A 39 1.25 6.66 -1.60
N LYS A 40 2.28 7.52 -1.73
CA LYS A 40 3.68 7.08 -1.70
C LYS A 40 4.05 6.47 -0.35
N GLY A 41 3.63 7.10 0.75
CA GLY A 41 3.88 6.61 2.11
C GLY A 41 3.29 5.23 2.36
N LEU A 42 2.11 4.95 1.81
CA LEU A 42 1.48 3.63 1.89
C LEU A 42 2.30 2.57 1.13
N LEU A 43 2.80 2.89 -0.06
CA LEU A 43 3.70 2.01 -0.81
C LEU A 43 5.02 1.76 -0.08
N ASP A 44 5.60 2.80 0.53
CA ASP A 44 6.81 2.67 1.36
C ASP A 44 6.56 1.73 2.56
N ILE A 45 5.40 1.86 3.23
CA ILE A 45 4.96 0.99 4.35
C ILE A 45 4.77 -0.46 3.88
N GLU A 46 4.05 -0.70 2.79
CA GLU A 46 3.84 -2.05 2.26
C GLU A 46 5.16 -2.73 1.86
N ASN A 47 6.15 -1.95 1.41
CA ASN A 47 7.46 -2.50 1.06
C ASN A 47 8.24 -2.95 2.31
N GLU A 48 8.19 -2.23 3.43
CA GLU A 48 8.77 -2.74 4.68
C GLU A 48 7.99 -3.96 5.21
N MET A 49 6.66 -4.01 5.05
CA MET A 49 5.86 -5.21 5.36
C MET A 49 6.31 -6.43 4.54
N ARG A 50 6.45 -6.30 3.21
CA ARG A 50 6.96 -7.37 2.33
C ARG A 50 8.36 -7.83 2.76
N ARG A 51 9.28 -6.88 2.98
CA ARG A 51 10.65 -7.17 3.44
C ARG A 51 10.69 -7.90 4.78
N MET A 52 9.78 -7.61 5.71
CA MET A 52 9.66 -8.34 6.97
C MET A 52 9.19 -9.79 6.75
N LEU A 53 8.19 -10.00 5.89
CA LEU A 53 7.67 -11.35 5.59
C LEU A 53 8.71 -12.20 4.85
N ASP A 54 9.45 -11.61 3.93
CA ASP A 54 10.57 -12.24 3.19
C ASP A 54 11.83 -12.48 4.06
N GLY A 55 11.83 -12.05 5.33
CA GLY A 55 12.98 -12.17 6.24
C GLY A 55 14.14 -11.22 5.91
N GLN A 56 13.92 -10.21 5.07
CA GLN A 56 14.89 -9.17 4.69
C GLN A 56 14.95 -7.97 5.67
N SER A 57 14.13 -7.98 6.71
CA SER A 57 14.16 -7.04 7.84
C SER A 57 13.70 -7.77 9.09
N GLN A 58 14.25 -7.41 10.26
CA GLN A 58 13.67 -7.88 11.52
C GLN A 58 12.28 -7.26 11.72
N PRO A 59 11.33 -7.97 12.37
CA PRO A 59 9.98 -7.46 12.56
C PRO A 59 9.90 -6.15 13.32
N TYR A 60 10.66 -6.03 14.42
CA TYR A 60 10.75 -4.78 15.18
C TYR A 60 11.32 -3.61 14.34
N ASP A 61 12.41 -3.84 13.60
CA ASP A 61 13.01 -2.81 12.72
C ASP A 61 12.06 -2.34 11.61
N ALA A 62 11.23 -3.25 11.08
CA ALA A 62 10.21 -2.92 10.09
C ALA A 62 9.04 -2.17 10.74
N ALA A 63 8.55 -2.65 11.89
CA ALA A 63 7.49 -2.02 12.66
C ALA A 63 7.84 -0.57 13.04
N TRP A 64 9.07 -0.32 13.51
CA TRP A 64 9.54 1.02 13.86
C TRP A 64 9.54 1.99 12.66
N LYS A 65 9.97 1.52 11.47
CA LYS A 65 9.93 2.33 10.24
C LYS A 65 8.50 2.59 9.78
N ILE A 66 7.62 1.59 9.87
CA ILE A 66 6.21 1.71 9.50
C ILE A 66 5.52 2.70 10.44
N TRP A 67 5.72 2.57 11.75
CA TRP A 67 5.23 3.49 12.77
C TRP A 67 5.71 4.92 12.53
N GLY A 68 7.01 5.13 12.35
CA GLY A 68 7.58 6.46 12.08
C GLY A 68 7.08 7.07 10.77
N LYS A 69 6.87 6.24 9.73
CA LYS A 69 6.29 6.67 8.44
C LYS A 69 4.82 7.08 8.60
N ALA A 70 4.02 6.24 9.25
CA ALA A 70 2.62 6.50 9.54
C ALA A 70 2.43 7.75 10.41
N MET A 71 3.25 7.91 11.45
CA MET A 71 3.29 9.13 12.28
C MET A 71 3.64 10.37 11.46
N SER A 72 4.62 10.30 10.56
CA SER A 72 5.01 11.45 9.72
C SER A 72 3.94 11.88 8.69
N LEU A 73 2.98 11.01 8.41
CA LEU A 73 1.91 11.20 7.42
C LEU A 73 0.50 11.14 8.05
N THR A 74 0.41 11.12 9.38
CA THR A 74 -0.88 11.13 10.08
C THR A 74 -1.50 12.51 9.96
N SER A 75 -2.77 12.54 9.56
CA SER A 75 -3.56 13.74 9.37
C SER A 75 -4.96 13.45 9.90
N PRO A 76 -5.71 14.45 10.41
CA PRO A 76 -7.14 14.30 10.71
C PRO A 76 -8.00 13.79 9.54
N SER A 77 -7.49 13.85 8.30
CA SER A 77 -8.14 13.30 7.10
C SER A 77 -7.64 11.92 6.66
N SER A 78 -6.58 11.37 7.28
CA SER A 78 -5.89 10.15 6.83
C SER A 78 -6.12 9.00 7.80
N ASN A 79 -7.31 8.38 7.71
CA ASN A 79 -7.73 7.28 8.57
C ASN A 79 -6.74 6.10 8.56
N VAL A 80 -6.16 5.77 7.40
CA VAL A 80 -5.19 4.66 7.25
C VAL A 80 -3.88 4.95 7.97
N MET A 81 -3.30 6.14 7.80
CA MET A 81 -2.04 6.49 8.47
C MET A 81 -2.21 6.63 9.98
N HIS A 82 -3.34 7.17 10.42
CA HIS A 82 -3.67 7.23 11.85
C HIS A 82 -3.81 5.83 12.46
N ALA A 83 -4.58 4.94 11.83
CA ALA A 83 -4.75 3.57 12.30
C ALA A 83 -3.41 2.80 12.32
N PHE A 84 -2.56 2.95 11.30
CA PHE A 84 -1.22 2.35 11.32
C PHE A 84 -0.31 2.92 12.40
N TRP A 85 -0.36 4.22 12.68
CA TRP A 85 0.39 4.81 13.79
C TRP A 85 0.00 4.17 15.13
N LEU A 86 -1.29 3.92 15.37
CA LEU A 86 -1.79 3.24 16.56
C LEU A 86 -1.40 1.75 16.62
N ILE A 87 -1.64 0.99 15.55
CA ILE A 87 -1.37 -0.45 15.48
C ILE A 87 0.13 -0.73 15.65
N TRP A 88 0.97 -0.08 14.83
CA TRP A 88 2.40 -0.36 14.83
C TRP A 88 3.11 0.19 16.07
N GLY A 89 2.61 1.29 16.65
CA GLY A 89 3.08 1.81 17.94
C GLY A 89 2.78 0.84 19.08
N SER A 90 1.55 0.33 19.16
CA SER A 90 1.18 -0.69 20.16
C SER A 90 2.02 -1.98 20.05
N LEU A 91 2.38 -2.39 18.82
CA LEU A 91 3.22 -3.55 18.60
C LEU A 91 4.69 -3.32 18.98
N THR A 92 5.27 -2.13 18.73
CA THR A 92 6.62 -1.78 19.20
C THR A 92 6.64 -1.62 20.73
N ASP A 93 5.65 -0.93 21.29
CA ASP A 93 5.48 -0.77 22.74
C ASP A 93 5.35 -2.12 23.45
N TRP A 94 4.73 -3.13 22.82
CA TRP A 94 4.68 -4.48 23.37
C TRP A 94 6.09 -5.09 23.52
N VAL A 95 6.92 -5.03 22.47
CA VAL A 95 8.32 -5.52 22.54
C VAL A 95 9.12 -4.77 23.60
N GLU A 96 8.98 -3.44 23.67
CA GLU A 96 9.72 -2.59 24.62
C GLU A 96 9.29 -2.81 26.08
N ASN A 97 7.99 -2.92 26.35
CA ASN A 97 7.46 -3.07 27.71
C ASN A 97 7.44 -4.53 28.21
N ARG A 98 7.50 -5.52 27.31
CA ARG A 98 7.47 -6.97 27.64
C ARG A 98 8.48 -7.74 26.79
N PRO A 99 9.79 -7.58 27.04
CA PRO A 99 10.83 -8.24 26.24
C PRO A 99 10.74 -9.77 26.24
N ASP A 100 10.23 -10.39 27.31
CA ASP A 100 9.98 -11.84 27.37
C ASP A 100 8.89 -12.32 26.38
N GLU A 101 8.03 -11.41 25.91
CA GLU A 101 6.96 -11.66 24.93
C GLU A 101 7.37 -11.26 23.50
N THR A 102 8.62 -10.85 23.26
CA THR A 102 9.11 -10.37 21.94
C THR A 102 8.68 -11.26 20.78
N LEU A 103 8.89 -12.58 20.87
CA LEU A 103 8.52 -13.52 19.79
C LEU A 103 7.01 -13.55 19.50
N GLN A 104 6.16 -13.27 20.49
CA GLN A 104 4.71 -13.18 20.32
C GLN A 104 4.34 -11.87 19.61
N ALA A 105 4.92 -10.74 20.04
CA ALA A 105 4.74 -9.44 19.41
C ALA A 105 5.25 -9.45 17.95
N GLU A 106 6.43 -10.03 17.68
CA GLU A 106 6.95 -10.21 16.31
C GLU A 106 6.05 -11.10 15.44
N THR A 107 5.45 -12.14 16.04
CA THR A 107 4.47 -12.98 15.34
C THR A 107 3.23 -12.18 14.97
N LYS A 108 2.74 -11.31 15.87
CA LYS A 108 1.62 -10.39 15.61
C LYS A 108 1.97 -9.32 14.57
N MET A 109 3.18 -8.77 14.56
CA MET A 109 3.68 -7.87 13.50
C MET A 109 3.63 -8.56 12.12
N ARG A 110 4.14 -9.80 12.02
CA ARG A 110 4.07 -10.58 10.78
C ARG A 110 2.62 -10.90 10.38
N GLN A 111 1.75 -11.22 11.34
CA GLN A 111 0.32 -11.45 11.09
C GLN A 111 -0.34 -10.20 10.50
N ALA A 112 -0.18 -9.04 11.13
CA ALA A 112 -0.74 -7.76 10.66
C ALA A 112 -0.27 -7.42 9.24
N ALA A 113 1.05 -7.49 8.99
CA ALA A 113 1.61 -7.23 7.66
C ALA A 113 1.08 -8.21 6.59
N LYS A 114 0.98 -9.50 6.91
CA LYS A 114 0.45 -10.51 5.99
C LYS A 114 -1.01 -10.23 5.65
N GLU A 115 -1.84 -10.09 6.66
CA GLU A 115 -3.27 -9.82 6.51
C GLU A 115 -3.50 -8.54 5.70
N TRP A 116 -2.77 -7.45 5.99
CA TRP A 116 -2.85 -6.20 5.22
C TRP A 116 -2.51 -6.39 3.74
N LEU A 117 -1.47 -7.17 3.42
CA LEU A 117 -1.02 -7.41 2.04
C LEU A 117 -1.93 -8.38 1.27
N GLU A 118 -2.76 -9.17 1.96
CA GLU A 118 -3.71 -10.11 1.37
C GLU A 118 -5.11 -9.51 1.12
N LEU A 119 -5.45 -8.34 1.70
CA LEU A 119 -6.77 -7.71 1.52
C LEU A 119 -7.06 -7.35 0.05
N ASN A 120 -8.33 -7.45 -0.35
CA ASN A 120 -8.77 -6.94 -1.64
C ASN A 120 -8.73 -5.39 -1.69
N ARG A 121 -7.73 -4.83 -2.38
CA ARG A 121 -7.56 -3.36 -2.54
C ARG A 121 -8.73 -2.65 -3.24
N ASP A 122 -9.58 -3.37 -3.97
CA ASP A 122 -10.77 -2.78 -4.58
C ASP A 122 -11.93 -2.59 -3.56
N ASP A 123 -11.95 -3.33 -2.45
CA ASP A 123 -12.98 -3.23 -1.42
C ASP A 123 -12.54 -2.36 -0.22
N ALA A 124 -13.11 -1.16 -0.15
CA ALA A 124 -12.83 -0.23 0.96
C ALA A 124 -13.49 -0.66 2.29
N ASN A 125 -14.47 -1.57 2.26
CA ASN A 125 -15.05 -2.11 3.49
C ASN A 125 -14.13 -3.14 4.13
N GLU A 126 -13.38 -3.90 3.32
CA GLU A 126 -12.41 -4.88 3.80
C GLU A 126 -11.21 -4.17 4.45
N GLU A 127 -10.70 -3.11 3.82
CA GLU A 127 -9.70 -2.21 4.41
C GLU A 127 -10.16 -1.65 5.75
N LYS A 128 -11.37 -1.07 5.80
CA LYS A 128 -11.92 -0.52 7.05
C LYS A 128 -12.10 -1.60 8.12
N ALA A 129 -12.65 -2.76 7.78
CA ALA A 129 -12.88 -3.85 8.72
C ALA A 129 -11.57 -4.41 9.29
N TYR A 130 -10.51 -4.48 8.47
CA TYR A 130 -9.18 -4.81 8.93
C TYR A 130 -8.68 -3.79 9.96
N LEU A 131 -8.74 -2.48 9.64
CA LEU A 131 -8.22 -1.42 10.52
C LEU A 131 -9.02 -1.33 11.83
N ASP A 132 -10.35 -1.36 11.76
CA ASP A 132 -11.23 -1.34 12.94
C ASP A 132 -10.94 -2.54 13.86
N ARG A 133 -10.81 -3.77 13.31
CA ARG A 133 -10.48 -4.95 14.12
C ARG A 133 -9.11 -4.83 14.78
N TRP A 134 -8.08 -4.42 14.03
CA TRP A 134 -6.72 -4.34 14.59
C TRP A 134 -6.58 -3.24 15.64
N VAL A 135 -7.17 -2.05 15.42
CA VAL A 135 -7.14 -0.96 16.41
C VAL A 135 -7.94 -1.32 17.66
N TYR A 136 -9.21 -1.71 17.52
CA TYR A 136 -10.11 -1.82 18.67
C TYR A 136 -10.12 -3.19 19.33
N ASP A 137 -10.01 -4.28 18.55
CA ASP A 137 -10.23 -5.64 19.07
C ASP A 137 -8.90 -6.36 19.39
N GLU A 138 -7.86 -6.17 18.58
CA GLU A 138 -6.53 -6.77 18.82
C GLU A 138 -5.64 -5.89 19.72
N MET A 139 -5.54 -4.57 19.46
CA MET A 139 -4.74 -3.64 20.29
C MET A 139 -5.52 -3.06 21.48
N GLY A 140 -6.85 -3.19 21.50
CA GLY A 140 -7.68 -2.82 22.65
C GLY A 140 -7.91 -1.32 22.84
N TYR A 141 -7.74 -0.49 21.81
CA TYR A 141 -8.10 0.93 21.90
C TYR A 141 -9.61 1.10 22.15
N ALA A 142 -9.97 2.18 22.85
CA ALA A 142 -11.38 2.53 23.03
C ALA A 142 -12.01 2.93 21.70
N ARG A 143 -13.19 2.38 21.39
CA ARG A 143 -14.05 2.90 20.33
C ARG A 143 -14.69 4.19 20.84
N ASP A 144 -14.53 5.30 20.12
CA ASP A 144 -15.30 6.52 20.39
C ASP A 144 -16.79 6.26 20.08
N THR A 145 -17.53 5.86 21.10
CA THR A 145 -18.99 5.73 21.05
C THR A 145 -19.63 7.10 21.24
N ASN A 146 -19.74 7.85 20.14
CA ASN A 146 -20.45 9.13 20.06
C ASN A 146 -21.69 9.03 19.16
#